data_AF-A0A4D9DDK3-F1
#
_entry.id   AF-A0A4D9DDK3-F1
#
_cell.length_a   1.000
_cell.length_b   1.000
_cell.length_c   1.000
_cell.angle_alpha   90.00
_cell.angle_beta   90.00
_cell.angle_gamma   90.00
#
_symmetry.space_group_name_H-M   'P 1'
#
loop_
_entity.id
_entity.type
_entity.pdbx_description
1 polymer ?
#
loop_
_entity_poly.entity_id
_entity_poly.type
_entity_poly.pdbx_seq_one_letter_code
_entity_poly.pdbx_strand_id
1 'polypeptide(L)'
;MSRYQRLVSTSLQCQRFHAAAGCLKSKTGAEHRWLERHLKDPFVRATKQHNYRCRSAFKLLEIDDKHKVLRPGLSVIDCGAAPGAWSQVAVQRVNALGTGECTRLAPRRTRQC
;
A
#
# COMPACT_ATOMS: atom_id res chain seq x y z
N MET A 1 -53.24 -3.36 22.52
CA MET A 1 -53.52 -1.93 22.79
C MET A 1 -52.44 -1.42 23.72
N SER A 2 -51.42 -0.77 23.15
CA SER A 2 -51.10 0.65 23.42
C SER A 2 -51.03 1.00 24.91
N ARG A 3 -49.82 1.28 25.42
CA ARG A 3 -49.46 2.63 25.87
C ARG A 3 -47.96 2.75 26.18
N TYR A 4 -47.30 3.47 25.29
CA TYR A 4 -46.08 4.22 25.53
C TYR A 4 -46.22 5.16 26.75
N GLN A 5 -45.12 5.36 27.48
CA GLN A 5 -44.68 6.65 28.06
C GLN A 5 -43.23 6.51 28.55
N ARG A 6 -42.23 6.79 27.69
CA ARG A 6 -41.27 7.92 27.78
C ARG A 6 -40.87 8.35 29.20
N LEU A 7 -39.58 8.14 29.53
CA LEU A 7 -38.78 9.16 30.21
C LEU A 7 -37.39 9.27 29.56
N VAL A 8 -37.06 10.51 29.25
CA VAL A 8 -35.82 11.06 28.70
C VAL A 8 -34.77 11.15 29.81
N SER A 9 -33.52 10.78 29.52
CA SER A 9 -32.36 11.48 30.08
C SER A 9 -31.13 11.21 29.22
N THR A 10 -30.87 12.17 28.34
CA THR A 10 -29.57 12.76 28.05
C THR A 10 -28.30 11.92 28.26
N SER A 11 -27.69 11.58 27.12
CA SER A 11 -26.28 11.82 26.80
C SER A 11 -25.26 11.58 27.92
N LEU A 12 -24.64 10.41 27.89
CA LEU A 12 -23.23 10.27 28.27
C LEU A 12 -22.49 9.57 27.13
N GLN A 13 -22.31 10.29 26.03
CA GLN A 13 -21.23 10.02 25.10
C GLN A 13 -19.90 10.31 25.81
N CYS A 14 -19.32 9.30 26.47
CA CYS A 14 -17.92 9.35 26.86
C CYS A 14 -17.04 9.02 25.64
N GLN A 15 -17.01 9.91 24.66
CA GLN A 15 -16.00 9.87 23.61
C GLN A 15 -14.76 10.59 24.15
N ARG A 16 -13.90 9.86 24.85
CA ARG A 16 -12.53 10.32 25.13
C ARG A 16 -11.75 10.32 23.82
N PHE A 17 -11.87 11.40 23.05
CA PHE A 17 -10.91 11.72 22.02
C PHE A 17 -9.59 12.14 22.69
N HIS A 18 -8.71 11.18 22.97
CA HIS A 18 -7.30 11.49 23.15
C HIS A 18 -6.70 11.81 21.77
N ALA A 19 -7.00 13.00 21.25
CA ALA A 19 -6.24 13.55 20.14
C ALA A 19 -4.88 13.98 20.70
N ALA A 20 -3.88 13.12 20.58
CA ALA A 20 -2.49 13.53 20.73
C ALA A 20 -2.22 14.61 19.67
N ALA A 21 -2.10 15.86 20.10
CA ALA A 21 -1.63 16.94 19.25
C ALA A 21 -0.20 16.58 18.82
N GLY A 22 -0.08 15.97 17.64
CA GLY A 22 1.20 15.66 17.05
C GLY A 22 1.97 16.96 16.84
N CYS A 23 3.15 17.04 17.44
CA CYS A 23 4.12 18.10 17.17
C CYS A 23 4.36 18.15 15.65
N LEU A 24 3.81 19.16 14.97
CA LEU A 24 4.07 19.41 13.56
C LEU A 24 5.50 19.94 13.44
N LYS A 25 6.45 19.03 13.31
CA LYS A 25 7.85 19.38 13.07
C LYS A 25 7.93 20.03 11.69
N SER A 26 8.27 21.31 11.65
CA SER A 26 8.51 22.04 10.40
C SER A 26 9.64 21.37 9.65
N LYS A 27 9.39 20.98 8.40
CA LYS A 27 10.35 20.27 7.58
C LYS A 27 11.58 21.13 7.33
N THR A 28 12.77 20.54 7.46
CA THR A 28 14.02 21.26 7.19
C THR A 28 14.15 21.59 5.69
N GLY A 29 14.96 22.59 5.34
CA GLY A 29 15.21 22.93 3.92
C GLY A 29 15.81 21.76 3.12
N ALA A 30 16.54 20.85 3.77
CA ALA A 30 17.07 19.64 3.16
C ALA A 30 15.96 18.61 2.84
N GLU A 31 14.99 18.44 3.76
CA GLU A 31 13.82 17.58 3.54
C GLU A 31 12.96 18.10 2.37
N HIS A 32 12.79 19.42 2.26
CA HIS A 32 12.03 20.03 1.17
C HIS A 32 12.67 19.70 -0.19
N ARG A 33 13.98 19.88 -0.33
CA ARG A 33 14.71 19.51 -1.57
C ARG A 33 14.67 18.01 -1.87
N TRP A 34 14.65 17.16 -0.85
CA TRP A 34 14.47 15.72 -1.05
C TRP A 34 13.08 15.38 -1.59
N LEU A 35 12.03 15.97 -1.02
CA LEU A 35 10.65 15.79 -1.46
C LEU A 35 10.44 16.26 -2.90
N GLU A 36 10.96 17.43 -3.26
CA GLU A 36 10.88 17.94 -4.63
C GLU A 36 11.50 16.99 -5.64
N ARG A 37 12.69 16.45 -5.35
CA ARG A 37 13.35 15.46 -6.22
C ARG A 37 12.53 14.19 -6.33
N HIS A 38 12.00 13.70 -5.21
CA HIS A 38 11.18 12.49 -5.18
C HIS A 38 9.89 12.64 -6.01
N LEU A 39 9.22 13.79 -5.93
CA LEU A 39 8.00 14.08 -6.69
C LEU A 39 8.26 14.26 -8.19
N LYS A 40 9.48 14.67 -8.56
CA LYS A 40 9.92 14.81 -9.96
C LYS A 40 10.39 13.50 -10.58
N ASP A 41 10.63 12.45 -9.79
CA ASP A 41 11.08 11.15 -10.30
C ASP A 41 10.00 10.51 -11.23
N PRO A 42 10.35 10.18 -12.49
CA PRO A 42 9.40 9.57 -13.43
C PRO A 42 8.86 8.23 -12.94
N PHE A 43 9.66 7.43 -12.22
CA PHE A 43 9.22 6.13 -11.73
C PHE A 43 8.17 6.25 -10.64
N VAL A 44 8.19 7.33 -9.85
CA VAL A 44 7.15 7.62 -8.84
C VAL A 44 5.82 8.00 -9.50
N ARG A 45 5.86 8.55 -10.72
CA ARG A 45 4.64 8.77 -11.53
C ARG A 45 4.18 7.48 -12.17
N ALA A 46 5.10 6.69 -12.73
CA ALA A 46 4.81 5.41 -13.34
C ALA A 46 4.20 4.41 -12.35
N THR A 47 4.63 4.38 -11.07
CA THR A 47 4.02 3.50 -10.06
C THR A 47 2.53 3.74 -9.92
N LYS A 48 2.10 5.01 -9.95
CA LYS A 48 0.69 5.39 -9.84
C LYS A 48 -0.09 4.99 -11.10
N GLN A 49 0.51 5.11 -12.27
CA GLN A 49 -0.10 4.71 -13.54
C GLN A 49 -0.27 3.19 -13.64
N HIS A 50 0.75 2.43 -13.23
CA HIS A 50 0.76 0.96 -13.30
C HIS A 50 0.24 0.28 -12.02
N ASN A 51 -0.24 1.04 -11.03
CA ASN A 51 -0.74 0.53 -9.75
C ASN A 51 0.24 -0.35 -8.94
N TYR A 52 1.55 -0.07 -9.04
CA TYR A 52 2.57 -0.69 -8.19
C TYR A 52 2.73 0.05 -6.86
N ARG A 53 2.98 -0.69 -5.77
CA ARG A 53 3.11 -0.09 -4.43
C ARG A 53 4.32 0.81 -4.24
N CYS A 54 5.43 0.52 -4.90
CA CYS A 54 6.62 1.36 -4.83
C CYS A 54 7.49 1.25 -6.08
N ARG A 55 8.39 2.22 -6.25
CA ARG A 55 9.21 2.37 -7.48
C ARG A 55 10.18 1.21 -7.73
N SER A 56 10.48 0.41 -6.70
CA SER A 56 11.39 -0.72 -6.85
C SER A 56 10.80 -1.86 -7.70
N ALA A 57 9.47 -1.89 -7.94
CA ALA A 57 8.85 -2.84 -8.85
C ALA A 57 9.46 -2.78 -10.26
N PHE A 58 9.72 -1.57 -10.78
CA PHE A 58 10.33 -1.38 -12.10
C PHE A 58 11.72 -2.00 -12.21
N LYS A 59 12.50 -1.96 -11.13
CA LYS A 59 13.82 -2.60 -11.10
C LYS A 59 13.71 -4.11 -11.29
N LEU A 60 12.75 -4.74 -10.60
CA LEU A 60 12.55 -6.18 -10.73
C LEU A 60 12.02 -6.53 -12.13
N LEU A 61 11.11 -5.73 -12.68
CA LEU A 61 10.63 -5.90 -14.05
C LEU A 61 11.78 -5.83 -15.07
N GLU A 62 12.65 -4.82 -14.98
CA GLU A 62 13.82 -4.68 -15.85
C GLU A 62 14.81 -5.86 -15.71
N ILE A 63 15.06 -6.33 -14.49
CA ILE A 63 15.91 -7.49 -14.23
C ILE A 63 15.28 -8.75 -14.84
N ASP A 64 13.99 -8.95 -14.66
CA ASP A 64 13.28 -10.09 -15.21
C ASP A 64 13.23 -10.06 -16.73
N ASP A 65 13.09 -8.88 -17.33
CA ASP A 65 13.08 -8.74 -18.78
C ASP A 65 14.44 -9.11 -19.40
N LYS A 66 15.55 -8.80 -18.72
CA LYS A 66 16.92 -9.13 -19.14
C LYS A 66 17.34 -10.58 -18.84
N HIS A 67 17.02 -11.07 -17.65
CA HIS A 67 17.57 -12.33 -17.12
C HIS A 67 16.54 -13.47 -17.01
N LYS A 68 15.25 -13.18 -17.21
CA LYS A 68 14.15 -14.16 -17.14
C LYS A 68 14.19 -15.01 -15.87
N VAL A 69 14.41 -14.34 -14.73
CA VAL A 69 14.57 -14.96 -13.41
C VAL A 69 13.24 -15.49 -12.86
N LEU A 70 12.14 -14.82 -13.18
CA LEU A 70 10.79 -15.22 -12.80
C LEU A 70 10.18 -16.04 -13.93
N ARG A 71 10.14 -17.37 -13.74
CA ARG A 71 9.52 -18.29 -14.69
C ARG A 71 8.20 -18.82 -14.13
N PRO A 72 7.19 -19.07 -14.98
CA PRO A 72 5.96 -19.69 -14.56
C PRO A 72 6.18 -21.02 -13.82
N GLY A 73 5.46 -21.23 -12.70
CA GLY A 73 5.52 -22.47 -11.91
C GLY A 73 6.64 -22.55 -10.88
N LEU A 74 7.51 -21.54 -10.78
CA LEU A 74 8.51 -21.49 -9.71
C LEU A 74 7.90 -21.12 -8.35
N SER A 75 8.61 -21.44 -7.27
CA SER A 75 8.32 -20.92 -5.93
C SER A 75 9.28 -19.78 -5.63
N VAL A 76 8.76 -18.64 -5.17
CA VAL A 76 9.55 -17.44 -4.86
C VAL A 76 9.28 -17.02 -3.42
N ILE A 77 10.35 -16.74 -2.67
CA ILE A 77 10.29 -16.24 -1.31
C ILE A 77 10.87 -14.82 -1.30
N ASP A 78 10.10 -13.86 -0.80
CA ASP A 78 10.53 -12.47 -0.63
C ASP A 78 10.86 -12.21 0.85
N CYS A 79 12.15 -12.17 1.17
CA CYS A 79 12.65 -12.01 2.55
C CYS A 79 12.53 -10.58 3.10
N GLY A 80 12.04 -9.62 2.32
CA GLY A 80 12.04 -8.20 2.67
C GLY A 80 10.81 -7.45 2.15
N ALA A 81 9.64 -8.09 2.21
CA ALA A 81 8.40 -7.60 1.62
C ALA A 81 7.78 -6.39 2.37
N ALA A 82 8.47 -5.25 2.43
CA ALA A 82 7.89 -3.98 2.85
C ALA A 82 8.23 -2.92 1.79
N PRO A 83 7.27 -2.36 1.02
CA PRO A 83 5.79 -2.47 1.05
C PRO A 83 5.20 -3.60 0.18
N GLY A 84 6.02 -4.54 -0.31
CA GLY A 84 5.58 -5.74 -1.06
C GLY A 84 5.45 -5.56 -2.57
N ALA A 85 6.06 -4.54 -3.18
CA ALA A 85 5.93 -4.32 -4.63
C ALA A 85 6.68 -5.37 -5.48
N TRP A 86 7.75 -5.97 -4.95
CA TRP A 86 8.43 -7.09 -5.60
C TRP A 86 7.56 -8.35 -5.59
N SER A 87 6.90 -8.62 -4.47
CA SER A 87 5.94 -9.71 -4.36
C SER A 87 4.74 -9.52 -5.31
N GLN A 88 4.27 -8.28 -5.54
CA GLN A 88 3.24 -8.01 -6.56
C GLN A 88 3.68 -8.45 -7.95
N VAL A 89 4.91 -8.10 -8.36
CA VAL A 89 5.47 -8.48 -9.66
C VAL A 89 5.70 -10.00 -9.74
N ALA A 90 6.24 -10.60 -8.67
CA ALA A 90 6.51 -12.02 -8.61
C ALA A 90 5.24 -12.86 -8.79
N VAL A 91 4.14 -12.50 -8.11
CA VAL A 91 2.85 -13.17 -8.27
C VAL A 91 2.35 -13.13 -9.71
N GLN A 92 2.48 -11.97 -10.39
CA GLN A 92 2.04 -11.80 -11.77
C GLN A 92 2.88 -12.62 -12.77
N ARG A 93 4.21 -12.65 -12.60
CA ARG A 93 5.14 -13.31 -13.53
C ARG A 93 5.22 -14.82 -13.33
N VAL A 94 5.22 -15.27 -12.07
CA VAL A 94 5.46 -16.68 -11.70
C VAL A 94 4.19 -17.51 -11.78
N ASN A 95 3.02 -16.94 -11.52
CA ASN A 95 1.72 -17.62 -11.61
C ASN A 95 1.75 -19.08 -11.12
N ALA A 96 2.32 -19.32 -9.93
CA ALA A 96 2.71 -20.67 -9.49
C ALA A 96 1.54 -21.67 -9.46
N LEU A 97 0.31 -21.18 -9.27
CA LEU A 97 -0.90 -21.99 -9.15
C LEU A 97 -1.66 -22.15 -10.47
N GLY A 98 -1.26 -21.48 -11.56
CA GLY A 98 -1.94 -21.57 -12.86
C GLY A 98 -3.37 -21.01 -12.91
N THR A 99 -3.93 -20.55 -11.78
CA THR A 99 -5.22 -19.87 -11.74
C THR A 99 -5.13 -18.54 -12.47
N GLY A 100 -5.80 -18.46 -13.63
CA GLY A 100 -5.89 -17.26 -14.44
C GLY A 100 -6.30 -16.03 -13.61
N GLU A 101 -5.58 -14.94 -13.85
CA GLU A 101 -5.85 -13.58 -13.37
C GLU A 101 -5.93 -13.40 -11.83
N CYS A 102 -4.78 -13.07 -11.24
CA CYS A 102 -4.72 -12.42 -9.92
C CYS A 102 -5.12 -10.92 -10.01
N THR A 103 -6.21 -10.59 -10.73
CA THR A 103 -6.73 -9.21 -10.82
C THR A 103 -7.73 -8.85 -9.73
N ARG A 104 -8.06 -9.78 -8.83
CA ARG A 104 -9.00 -9.54 -7.71
C ARG A 104 -8.37 -9.30 -6.34
N LEU A 105 -7.12 -8.86 -6.30
CA LEU A 105 -6.68 -8.03 -5.18
C LEU A 105 -7.07 -6.57 -5.50
N ALA A 106 -8.37 -6.29 -5.49
CA ALA A 106 -8.83 -4.96 -5.12
C ALA A 106 -8.04 -4.53 -3.86
N PRO A 107 -7.68 -3.25 -3.70
CA PRO A 107 -6.92 -2.83 -2.53
C PRO A 107 -7.78 -3.03 -1.28
N ARG A 108 -7.82 -4.25 -0.74
CA ARG A 108 -8.01 -4.46 0.68
C ARG A 108 -6.90 -3.61 1.25
N ARG A 109 -7.28 -2.52 1.92
CA ARG A 109 -6.38 -1.62 2.63
C ARG A 109 -5.46 -2.48 3.47
N THR A 110 -4.33 -2.93 2.91
CA THR A 110 -3.27 -3.52 3.69
C THR A 110 -2.82 -2.34 4.49
N ARG A 111 -3.18 -2.35 5.78
CA ARG A 111 -2.61 -1.42 6.74
C ARG A 111 -1.12 -1.44 6.47
N GLN A 112 -0.65 -0.28 6.07
CA GLN A 112 0.74 0.04 5.89
C GLN A 112 1.39 -0.37 7.21
N CYS A 113 2.16 -1.46 7.20
CA CYS A 113 3.10 -1.72 8.29
C CYS A 113 4.04 -0.52 8.39
#